data_AF-A0A3N7G3B0-F1
#
_entry.id   AF-A0A3N7G3B0-F1
#
_cell.length_a   1.000
_cell.length_b   1.000
_cell.length_c   1.000
_cell.angle_alpha   90.00
_cell.angle_beta   90.00
_cell.angle_gamma   90.00
#
_symmetry.space_group_name_H-M   'P 1'
#
loop_
_entity.id
_entity.type
_entity.pdbx_description
1 polymer ?
#
loop_
_entity_poly.entity_id
_entity_poly.type
_entity_poly.pdbx_seq_one_letter_code
_entity_poly.pdbx_strand_id
1 'polypeptide(L)'
;MVNIAAEMAYLETKKYLSTIGFLVIVLCLFPAIDDATAVWLNHGADISNTRSAKGEVLINRLTVKNLRLKWTFFAGKDISATPAIANGVVYFPSWNGFLYAVNAFNGALIWKQNLSQLTGLNGTGIVVNVTVSRSTPTIADDLLLVGIYGPAVVIAVARASGRLVWSTQLDPL
;
A
#
# COMPACT_ATOMS: atom_id res chain seq x y z
N MET A 1 44.59 -39.31 -29.24
CA MET A 1 44.86 -38.66 -27.94
C MET A 1 43.62 -37.90 -27.54
N VAL A 2 42.88 -38.40 -26.55
CA VAL A 2 41.62 -37.80 -26.08
C VAL A 2 41.98 -36.65 -25.13
N ASN A 3 41.34 -35.50 -25.33
CA ASN A 3 41.69 -34.23 -24.71
C ASN A 3 41.21 -34.16 -23.25
N ILE A 4 42.02 -34.68 -22.33
CA ILE A 4 41.79 -34.74 -20.87
C ILE A 4 41.48 -33.34 -20.28
N ALA A 5 41.99 -32.25 -20.90
CA ALA A 5 41.75 -30.90 -20.43
C ALA A 5 40.28 -30.45 -20.56
N ALA A 6 39.55 -30.94 -21.58
CA ALA A 6 38.15 -30.59 -21.79
C ALA A 6 37.21 -31.27 -20.77
N GLU A 7 37.56 -32.49 -20.36
CA GLU A 7 36.78 -33.28 -19.40
C GLU A 7 36.91 -32.73 -17.97
N MET A 8 38.10 -32.23 -17.61
CA MET A 8 38.34 -31.58 -16.31
C MET A 8 37.59 -30.24 -16.18
N ALA A 9 37.53 -29.44 -17.26
CA ALA A 9 36.78 -28.18 -17.28
C ALA A 9 35.25 -28.40 -17.18
N TYR A 10 34.74 -29.50 -17.76
CA TYR A 10 33.33 -29.89 -17.65
C TYR A 10 32.96 -30.35 -16.23
N LEU A 11 33.87 -31.05 -15.54
CA LEU A 11 33.67 -31.49 -14.16
C LEU A 11 33.72 -30.32 -13.16
N GLU A 12 34.62 -29.35 -13.36
CA GLU A 12 34.66 -28.13 -12.53
C GLU A 12 33.37 -27.29 -12.69
N THR A 13 32.93 -27.05 -13.93
CA THR A 13 31.70 -26.27 -14.19
C THR A 13 30.44 -26.91 -13.60
N LYS A 14 30.32 -28.25 -13.61
CA LYS A 14 29.23 -28.96 -12.92
C LYS A 14 29.25 -28.79 -11.39
N LYS A 15 30.43 -28.75 -10.79
CA LYS A 15 30.62 -28.57 -9.34
C LYS A 15 30.20 -27.16 -8.89
N TYR A 16 30.44 -26.14 -9.73
CA TYR A 16 29.96 -24.78 -9.49
C TYR A 16 28.43 -24.67 -9.66
N LEU A 17 27.85 -25.31 -10.68
CA LEU A 17 26.40 -25.32 -10.92
C LEU A 17 25.61 -25.99 -9.79
N SER A 18 26.11 -27.10 -9.20
CA SER A 18 25.44 -27.76 -8.06
C SER A 18 25.50 -26.93 -6.78
N THR A 19 26.57 -26.16 -6.59
CA THR A 19 26.76 -25.30 -5.40
C THR A 19 25.89 -24.04 -5.48
N ILE A 20 25.73 -23.45 -6.68
CA ILE A 20 24.83 -22.32 -6.92
C ILE A 20 23.36 -22.73 -6.75
N GLY A 21 22.97 -23.93 -7.22
CA GLY A 21 21.62 -24.46 -7.02
C GLY A 21 21.26 -24.64 -5.54
N PHE A 22 22.21 -25.10 -4.72
CA PHE A 22 22.00 -25.27 -3.28
C PHE A 22 21.92 -23.91 -2.55
N LEU A 23 22.72 -22.92 -2.95
CA LEU A 23 22.69 -21.56 -2.38
C LEU A 23 21.37 -20.83 -2.69
N VAL A 24 20.80 -21.02 -3.89
CA VAL A 24 19.50 -20.43 -4.29
C VAL A 24 18.34 -21.08 -3.52
N ILE A 25 18.37 -22.40 -3.30
CA ILE A 25 17.32 -23.12 -2.57
C ILE A 25 17.30 -22.72 -1.08
N VAL A 26 18.45 -22.49 -0.46
CA VAL A 26 18.54 -22.03 0.94
C VAL A 26 18.03 -20.59 1.09
N LEU A 27 18.17 -19.73 0.07
CA LEU A 27 17.59 -18.39 0.04
C LEU A 27 16.05 -18.39 -0.09
N CYS A 28 15.44 -19.48 -0.55
CA CYS A 28 13.99 -19.63 -0.69
C CYS A 28 13.30 -20.29 0.52
N LEU A 29 14.05 -20.76 1.52
CA LEU A 29 13.52 -21.47 2.69
C LEU A 29 13.46 -20.64 3.97
N PHE A 30 13.94 -19.41 3.94
CA PHE A 30 13.54 -18.43 4.95
C PHE A 30 12.22 -17.83 4.46
N PRO A 31 11.08 -18.02 5.14
CA PRO A 31 10.03 -17.02 4.99
C PRO A 31 10.73 -15.69 5.25
N ALA A 32 10.61 -14.74 4.32
CA ALA A 32 10.92 -13.37 4.65
C ALA A 32 10.13 -13.10 5.93
N ILE A 33 10.83 -12.98 7.05
CA ILE A 33 10.22 -12.52 8.29
C ILE A 33 9.69 -11.16 7.90
N ASP A 34 8.36 -11.07 7.76
CA ASP A 34 7.66 -9.83 7.50
C ASP A 34 7.88 -9.00 8.77
N ASP A 35 9.02 -8.30 8.79
CA ASP A 35 9.46 -7.43 9.87
C ASP A 35 8.37 -6.39 10.07
N ALA A 36 7.45 -6.71 11.00
CA ALA A 36 6.38 -5.88 11.55
C ALA A 36 6.07 -4.66 10.69
N THR A 37 5.56 -4.86 9.47
CA THR A 37 5.16 -3.73 8.66
C THR A 37 4.01 -3.04 9.39
N ALA A 38 4.14 -1.75 9.68
CA ALA A 38 3.15 -1.04 10.49
C ALA A 38 1.75 -1.20 9.87
N VAL A 39 0.80 -1.68 10.66
CA VAL A 39 -0.58 -1.90 10.21
C VAL A 39 -1.50 -0.89 10.86
N TRP A 40 -2.32 -0.23 10.04
CA TRP A 40 -3.38 0.68 10.45
C TRP A 40 -4.55 0.52 9.48
N LEU A 41 -5.50 -0.38 9.80
CA LEU A 41 -6.45 -0.89 8.80
C LEU A 41 -7.59 0.05 8.46
N ASN A 42 -7.95 0.95 9.38
CA ASN A 42 -9.12 1.82 9.26
C ASN A 42 -8.95 3.08 10.11
N HIS A 43 -10.01 3.88 10.21
CA HIS A 43 -10.01 5.15 10.95
C HIS A 43 -9.48 5.06 12.39
N GLY A 44 -9.77 3.95 13.06
CA GLY A 44 -9.46 3.71 14.46
C GLY A 44 -8.25 2.80 14.72
N ALA A 45 -7.47 2.48 13.69
CA ALA A 45 -6.45 1.42 13.65
C ALA A 45 -7.03 -0.01 13.71
N ASP A 46 -7.96 -0.26 14.63
CA ASP A 46 -8.63 -1.53 14.88
C ASP A 46 -10.15 -1.37 15.04
N ILE A 47 -10.86 -2.49 15.20
CA ILE A 47 -12.33 -2.51 15.35
C ILE A 47 -12.84 -1.89 16.66
N SER A 48 -11.96 -1.71 17.66
CA SER A 48 -12.29 -1.07 18.93
C SER A 48 -12.00 0.43 18.90
N ASN A 49 -11.50 0.96 17.77
CA ASN A 49 -11.17 2.35 17.57
C ASN A 49 -10.19 2.89 18.62
N THR A 50 -9.18 2.09 18.99
CA THR A 50 -8.20 2.48 20.02
C THR A 50 -7.33 3.66 19.59
N ARG A 51 -7.17 3.87 18.28
CA ARG A 51 -6.23 4.83 17.69
C ARG A 51 -4.82 4.67 18.26
N SER A 52 -4.44 3.43 18.54
CA SER A 52 -3.17 3.10 19.18
C SER A 52 -2.32 2.25 18.24
N ALA A 53 -1.06 2.64 18.04
CA ALA A 53 -0.05 1.80 17.39
C ALA A 53 0.43 0.72 18.37
N LYS A 54 -0.45 -0.25 18.67
CA LYS A 54 -0.17 -1.30 19.66
C LYS A 54 1.09 -2.09 19.27
N GLY A 55 2.06 -2.16 20.18
CA GLY A 55 3.34 -2.86 19.96
C GLY A 55 4.45 -2.00 19.37
N GLU A 56 4.20 -0.73 19.04
CA GLU A 56 5.26 0.22 18.71
C GLU A 56 6.20 0.42 19.92
N VAL A 57 7.51 0.33 19.70
CA VAL A 57 8.53 0.58 20.73
C VAL A 57 9.68 1.50 20.29
N LEU A 58 9.81 1.81 18.99
CA LEU A 58 10.95 2.55 18.43
C LEU A 58 10.85 4.05 18.76
N ILE A 59 9.65 4.61 18.73
CA ILE A 59 9.35 6.01 19.04
C ILE A 59 8.78 6.08 20.45
N ASN A 60 9.62 6.47 21.40
CA ASN A 60 9.26 6.61 22.80
C ASN A 60 9.77 7.94 23.38
N ARG A 61 9.54 8.16 24.68
CA ARG A 61 9.90 9.41 25.36
C ARG A 61 11.38 9.76 25.27
N LEU A 62 12.26 8.77 25.10
CA LEU A 62 13.70 8.96 25.00
C LEU A 62 14.15 9.23 23.56
N THR A 63 13.46 8.64 22.57
CA THR A 63 13.87 8.66 21.15
C THR A 63 13.13 9.69 20.31
N VAL A 64 11.98 10.22 20.77
CA VAL A 64 11.14 11.17 20.02
C VAL A 64 11.90 12.43 19.56
N LYS A 65 12.86 12.90 20.37
CA LYS A 65 13.72 14.05 20.04
C LYS A 65 14.63 13.82 18.83
N ASN A 66 14.86 12.57 18.45
CA ASN A 66 15.69 12.19 17.31
C ASN A 66 14.87 12.03 16.02
N LEU A 67 13.56 12.32 16.05
CA LEU A 67 12.74 12.26 14.85
C LEU A 67 13.25 13.25 13.81
N ARG A 68 13.26 12.77 12.57
CA ARG A 68 13.61 13.55 11.38
C ARG A 68 12.64 13.17 10.29
N LEU A 69 12.34 14.13 9.43
CA LEU A 69 11.56 13.90 8.22
C LEU A 69 12.22 12.79 7.41
N LYS A 70 11.49 11.69 7.15
CA LYS A 70 11.99 10.58 6.34
C LYS A 70 11.73 10.81 4.84
N TRP A 71 10.53 11.25 4.50
CA TRP A 71 10.10 11.56 3.13
C TRP A 71 8.86 12.46 3.16
N THR A 72 8.58 13.10 2.02
CA THR A 72 7.35 13.88 1.77
C THR A 72 6.70 13.42 0.48
N PHE A 73 5.39 13.66 0.36
CA PHE A 73 4.63 13.40 -0.85
C PHE A 73 3.71 14.58 -1.15
N PHE A 74 3.75 15.09 -2.38
CA PHE A 74 2.87 16.18 -2.82
C PHE A 74 1.55 15.62 -3.40
N ALA A 75 0.48 15.70 -2.61
CA ALA A 75 -0.85 15.21 -3.00
C ALA A 75 -1.71 16.23 -3.77
N GLY A 76 -1.20 17.44 -4.04
CA GLY A 76 -1.88 18.46 -4.84
C GLY A 76 -2.95 19.28 -4.12
N LYS A 77 -3.73 18.68 -3.22
CA LYS A 77 -4.71 19.36 -2.36
C LYS A 77 -4.75 18.71 -0.97
N ASP A 78 -5.51 19.32 -0.08
CA ASP A 78 -5.71 18.90 1.32
C ASP A 78 -5.96 17.39 1.45
N ILE A 79 -5.44 16.81 2.53
CA ILE A 79 -5.71 15.45 2.98
C ILE A 79 -6.42 15.59 4.31
N SER A 80 -7.71 15.26 4.36
CA SER A 80 -8.52 15.36 5.58
C SER A 80 -8.81 14.01 6.24
N ALA A 81 -8.52 12.91 5.55
CA ALA A 81 -8.70 11.56 6.05
C ALA A 81 -7.45 11.06 6.77
N THR A 82 -7.64 10.27 7.83
CA THR A 82 -6.56 9.43 8.38
C THR A 82 -6.15 8.41 7.31
N PRO A 83 -4.86 8.22 6.99
CA PRO A 83 -4.41 7.19 6.06
C PRO A 83 -4.62 5.77 6.62
N ALA A 84 -4.77 4.79 5.72
CA ALA A 84 -4.68 3.37 6.07
C ALA A 84 -3.32 2.82 5.64
N ILE A 85 -2.77 1.87 6.40
CA ILE A 85 -1.43 1.32 6.17
C ILE A 85 -1.48 -0.20 6.29
N ALA A 86 -0.96 -0.92 5.29
CA ALA A 86 -0.70 -2.35 5.39
C ALA A 86 0.35 -2.76 4.36
N ASN A 87 1.16 -3.77 4.68
CA ASN A 87 2.13 -4.37 3.78
C ASN A 87 3.07 -3.34 3.13
N GLY A 88 3.51 -2.35 3.91
CA GLY A 88 4.41 -1.29 3.43
C GLY A 88 3.79 -0.26 2.49
N VAL A 89 2.45 -0.17 2.40
CA VAL A 89 1.74 0.78 1.54
C VAL A 89 0.84 1.69 2.39
N VAL A 90 0.87 2.99 2.10
CA VAL A 90 -0.01 4.01 2.70
C VAL A 90 -1.08 4.40 1.68
N TYR A 91 -2.34 4.32 2.09
CA TYR A 91 -3.51 4.62 1.27
C TYR A 91 -4.25 5.84 1.83
N PHE A 92 -4.56 6.82 0.98
CA PHE A 92 -5.28 8.02 1.40
C PHE A 92 -5.94 8.75 0.22
N PRO A 93 -7.11 9.36 0.42
CA PRO A 93 -7.70 10.28 -0.55
C PRO A 93 -7.19 11.71 -0.38
N SER A 94 -7.26 12.51 -1.45
CA SER A 94 -6.99 13.95 -1.43
C SER A 94 -8.16 14.72 -2.03
N TRP A 95 -8.30 15.98 -1.60
CA TRP A 95 -9.27 16.93 -2.12
C TRP A 95 -9.13 17.29 -3.60
N ASN A 96 -8.08 16.81 -4.27
CA ASN A 96 -7.92 16.93 -5.72
C ASN A 96 -8.71 15.86 -6.50
N GLY A 97 -9.50 15.02 -5.81
CA GLY A 97 -10.31 13.96 -6.41
C GLY A 97 -9.57 12.66 -6.66
N PHE A 98 -8.33 12.51 -6.18
CA PHE A 98 -7.57 11.28 -6.30
C PHE A 98 -7.54 10.46 -5.01
N LEU A 99 -7.58 9.14 -5.18
CA LEU A 99 -7.16 8.15 -4.18
C LEU A 99 -5.74 7.72 -4.49
N TYR A 100 -4.87 7.70 -3.48
CA TYR A 100 -3.45 7.40 -3.61
C TYR A 100 -3.07 6.13 -2.87
N ALA A 101 -2.10 5.40 -3.43
CA ALA A 101 -1.26 4.45 -2.74
C ALA A 101 0.21 4.83 -2.93
N VAL A 102 0.94 4.94 -1.83
CA VAL A 102 2.37 5.27 -1.83
C VAL A 102 3.14 4.28 -0.98
N ASN A 103 4.40 4.06 -1.34
CA ASN A 103 5.30 3.22 -0.57
C ASN A 103 5.62 3.88 0.78
N ALA A 104 5.38 3.17 1.89
CA ALA A 104 5.54 3.70 3.25
C ALA A 104 6.99 4.02 3.62
N PHE A 105 7.97 3.42 2.94
CA PHE A 105 9.38 3.55 3.27
C PHE A 105 10.04 4.76 2.63
N ASN A 106 9.62 5.12 1.41
CA ASN A 106 10.26 6.19 0.64
C ASN A 106 9.27 7.22 0.04
N GLY A 107 7.96 7.06 0.22
CA GLY A 107 6.95 7.97 -0.29
C GLY A 107 6.71 7.86 -1.81
N ALA A 108 7.31 6.89 -2.50
CA ALA A 108 7.15 6.74 -3.94
C ALA A 108 5.69 6.39 -4.29
N LEU A 109 5.17 7.01 -5.34
CA LEU A 109 3.84 6.69 -5.86
C LEU A 109 3.81 5.24 -6.36
N ILE A 110 2.86 4.45 -5.86
CA ILE A 110 2.57 3.11 -6.38
C ILE A 110 1.46 3.21 -7.42
N TRP A 111 0.33 3.79 -7.04
CA TRP A 111 -0.75 4.12 -7.97
C TRP A 111 -1.56 5.31 -7.46
N LYS A 112 -2.29 5.95 -8.37
CA LYS A 112 -3.34 6.92 -8.04
C LYS A 112 -4.55 6.70 -8.94
N GLN A 113 -5.73 6.95 -8.43
CA GLN A 113 -6.98 6.80 -9.17
C GLN A 113 -7.79 8.09 -9.07
N ASN A 114 -8.18 8.65 -10.21
CA ASN A 114 -9.13 9.76 -10.23
C ASN A 114 -10.52 9.19 -9.97
N LEU A 115 -11.16 9.61 -8.88
CA LEU A 115 -12.42 9.02 -8.44
C LEU A 115 -13.57 9.27 -9.42
N SER A 116 -13.61 10.43 -10.08
CA SER A 116 -14.62 10.71 -11.11
C SER A 116 -14.45 9.78 -12.31
N GLN A 117 -13.23 9.66 -12.84
CA GLN A 117 -12.95 8.76 -13.97
C GLN A 117 -13.17 7.29 -13.62
N LEU A 118 -12.80 6.89 -12.39
CA LEU A 118 -12.91 5.52 -11.91
C LEU A 118 -14.37 5.07 -11.81
N THR A 119 -15.27 5.98 -11.41
CA THR A 119 -16.67 5.65 -11.08
C THR A 119 -17.68 6.14 -12.09
N GLY A 120 -17.29 7.04 -13.00
CA GLY A 120 -18.20 7.76 -13.89
C GLY A 120 -19.06 8.80 -13.17
N LEU A 121 -18.81 9.06 -11.87
CA LEU A 121 -19.59 9.99 -11.08
C LEU A 121 -19.10 11.43 -11.31
N ASN A 122 -20.07 12.32 -11.50
CA ASN A 122 -19.85 13.74 -11.54
C ASN A 122 -20.12 14.35 -10.16
N GLY A 123 -19.48 15.49 -9.87
CA GLY A 123 -19.78 16.26 -8.68
C GLY A 123 -21.26 16.63 -8.64
N THR A 124 -21.92 16.40 -7.51
CA THR A 124 -23.38 16.60 -7.37
C THR A 124 -23.75 17.85 -6.57
N GLY A 125 -22.78 18.57 -6.00
CA GLY A 125 -23.03 19.60 -5.00
C GLY A 125 -23.09 21.04 -5.54
N ILE A 126 -24.01 21.82 -4.96
CA ILE A 126 -24.06 23.30 -5.05
C ILE A 126 -22.87 23.93 -4.30
N VAL A 127 -22.38 23.27 -3.23
CA VAL A 127 -21.29 23.77 -2.36
C VAL A 127 -19.93 23.13 -2.69
N VAL A 128 -19.92 21.88 -3.18
CA VAL A 128 -18.71 21.17 -3.58
C VAL A 128 -19.01 20.40 -4.87
N ASN A 129 -18.46 20.90 -5.97
CA ASN A 129 -18.67 20.33 -7.30
C ASN A 129 -17.46 19.48 -7.74
N VAL A 130 -17.07 18.51 -6.89
CA VAL A 130 -15.99 17.56 -7.21
C VAL A 130 -16.29 16.19 -6.61
N THR A 131 -16.02 15.13 -7.37
CA THR A 131 -16.06 13.74 -6.90
C THR A 131 -14.80 13.47 -6.08
N VAL A 132 -14.95 13.42 -4.76
CA VAL A 132 -13.83 13.35 -3.82
C VAL A 132 -14.14 12.38 -2.69
N SER A 133 -13.14 11.76 -2.08
CA SER A 133 -13.34 11.06 -0.82
C SER A 133 -12.76 11.86 0.34
N ARG A 134 -13.50 11.88 1.44
CA ARG A 134 -13.03 12.35 2.76
C ARG A 134 -12.99 11.22 3.78
N SER A 135 -13.40 10.02 3.38
CA SER A 135 -13.45 8.86 4.27
C SER A 135 -12.04 8.29 4.43
N THR A 136 -11.70 7.88 5.65
CA THR A 136 -10.53 7.04 5.86
C THR A 136 -10.75 5.73 5.11
N PRO A 137 -9.82 5.33 4.22
CA PRO A 137 -9.91 4.03 3.58
C PRO A 137 -9.93 2.91 4.62
N THR A 138 -10.75 1.88 4.38
CA THR A 138 -10.76 0.67 5.20
C THR A 138 -10.18 -0.49 4.41
N ILE A 139 -9.18 -1.16 4.97
CA ILE A 139 -8.55 -2.33 4.38
C ILE A 139 -9.32 -3.58 4.82
N ALA A 140 -9.78 -4.36 3.84
CA ALA A 140 -10.40 -5.67 4.04
C ALA A 140 -9.80 -6.65 3.02
N ASP A 141 -8.91 -7.52 3.48
CA ASP A 141 -8.11 -8.40 2.62
C ASP A 141 -7.49 -7.63 1.46
N ASP A 142 -7.77 -8.01 0.21
CA ASP A 142 -7.24 -7.36 -0.99
C ASP A 142 -8.00 -6.12 -1.44
N LEU A 143 -8.98 -5.67 -0.65
CA LEU A 143 -9.83 -4.53 -0.94
C LEU A 143 -9.48 -3.32 -0.08
N LEU A 144 -9.64 -2.16 -0.70
CA LEU A 144 -9.65 -0.87 -0.05
C LEU A 144 -11.03 -0.24 -0.26
N LEU A 145 -11.78 -0.10 0.83
CA LEU A 145 -13.13 0.45 0.84
C LEU A 145 -13.08 1.94 1.12
N VAL A 146 -13.75 2.72 0.30
CA VAL A 146 -13.76 4.19 0.39
C VAL A 146 -15.15 4.72 0.09
N GLY A 147 -15.67 5.58 0.96
CA GLY A 147 -16.87 6.37 0.70
C GLY A 147 -16.53 7.65 -0.09
N ILE A 148 -17.31 7.92 -1.13
CA ILE A 148 -17.19 9.10 -1.99
C ILE A 148 -18.22 10.14 -1.58
N TYR A 149 -17.76 11.37 -1.51
CA TYR A 149 -18.56 12.56 -1.32
C TYR A 149 -19.01 13.09 -2.70
N GLY A 150 -20.30 12.91 -2.97
CA GLY A 150 -21.03 13.36 -4.16
C GLY A 150 -21.01 12.36 -5.32
N PRO A 151 -22.12 11.66 -5.65
CA PRO A 151 -23.26 11.23 -4.82
C PRO A 151 -22.86 10.26 -3.68
N ALA A 152 -23.78 9.87 -2.79
CA ALA A 152 -23.48 8.99 -1.64
C ALA A 152 -23.15 7.55 -2.06
N VAL A 153 -21.89 7.30 -2.38
CA VAL A 153 -21.41 6.02 -2.93
C VAL A 153 -20.31 5.44 -2.04
N VAL A 154 -20.32 4.13 -1.86
CA VAL A 154 -19.17 3.37 -1.37
C VAL A 154 -18.59 2.56 -2.52
N ILE A 155 -17.27 2.62 -2.67
CA ILE A 155 -16.54 1.78 -3.61
C ILE A 155 -15.60 0.84 -2.88
N ALA A 156 -15.29 -0.28 -3.53
CA ALA A 156 -14.07 -1.03 -3.24
C ALA A 156 -13.15 -1.03 -4.45
N VAL A 157 -11.87 -0.82 -4.18
CA VAL A 157 -10.79 -0.96 -5.17
C VAL A 157 -9.83 -2.05 -4.75
N ALA A 158 -9.22 -2.74 -5.73
CA ALA A 158 -8.16 -3.71 -5.46
C ALA A 158 -6.92 -2.98 -4.93
N ARG A 159 -6.42 -3.35 -3.75
CA ARG A 159 -5.26 -2.69 -3.10
C ARG A 159 -4.03 -2.63 -3.99
N ALA A 160 -3.78 -3.68 -4.77
CA ALA A 160 -2.58 -3.79 -5.60
C ALA A 160 -2.56 -2.79 -6.78
N SER A 161 -3.72 -2.33 -7.26
CA SER A 161 -3.81 -1.54 -8.51
C SER A 161 -4.71 -0.30 -8.44
N GLY A 162 -5.54 -0.19 -7.41
CA GLY A 162 -6.61 0.81 -7.35
C GLY A 162 -7.75 0.55 -8.34
N ARG A 163 -7.76 -0.58 -9.05
CA ARG A 163 -8.85 -0.90 -9.99
C ARG A 163 -10.17 -1.06 -9.22
N LEU A 164 -11.23 -0.44 -9.74
CA LEU A 164 -12.59 -0.61 -9.21
C LEU A 164 -12.99 -2.09 -9.24
N VAL A 165 -13.48 -2.60 -8.11
CA VAL A 165 -14.00 -3.96 -7.96
C VAL A 165 -15.53 -3.91 -7.91
N TRP A 166 -16.08 -3.05 -7.07
CA TRP A 166 -17.53 -2.80 -7.00
C TRP A 166 -17.82 -1.38 -6.52
N SER A 167 -19.05 -0.94 -6.77
CA SER A 167 -19.59 0.35 -6.35
C SER A 167 -21.04 0.17 -5.90
N THR A 168 -21.42 0.83 -4.82
CA THR A 168 -22.78 0.80 -4.26
C THR A 168 -23.25 2.22 -3.96
N GLN A 169 -24.34 2.64 -4.61
CA GLN A 169 -25.08 3.85 -4.24
C GLN A 169 -25.84 3.57 -2.94
N LEU A 170 -25.56 4.34 -1.89
CA LEU A 170 -26.20 4.18 -0.58
C LEU A 170 -27.51 4.95 -0.48
N ASP A 171 -27.56 6.13 -1.10
CA ASP A 171 -28.73 7.00 -1.09
C ASP A 171 -29.21 7.23 -2.54
N PRO A 172 -30.14 6.42 -3.04
CA PRO A 172 -30.74 6.66 -4.35
C PRO A 172 -31.66 7.88 -4.23
N LEU A 173 -31.25 9.00 -4.82
CA LEU A 173 -32.11 10.18 -5.00
C LEU A 173 -33.43 9.80 -5.70
#